data_AF-A0A659URF5-F1
#
_entry.id   AF-A0A659URF5-F1
#
_cell.length_a   1.000
_cell.length_b   1.000
_cell.length_c   1.000
_cell.angle_alpha   90.00
_cell.angle_beta   90.00
_cell.angle_gamma   90.00
#
_symmetry.space_group_name_H-M   'P 1'
#
loop_
_entity.id
_entity.type
_entity.pdbx_description
1 polymer ?
#
loop_
_entity_poly.entity_id
_entity_poly.type
_entity_poly.pdbx_seq_one_letter_code
_entity_poly.pdbx_strand_id
1 'polypeptide(L)'
;MRLDGWRWAGRIFLLFMLLYTALPMIWMLITSIKSGFAATQFPPQWWPDEPTLASYQKLLDPQNSVGQDFLRFFWNSLFVSTVTTILSVIVAVPAAYAFSRFTFPGRNFLFFAVLLRNMFPAVIFLVPLFILMRAIGLVNTHGSLVLTYLTFGLPLAIWLLK
;
A
#
# COMPACT_ATOMS: atom_id res chain seq x y z
N MET A 1 28.97 -22.62 -30.27
CA MET A 1 27.59 -22.12 -30.15
C MET A 1 26.72 -23.17 -29.44
N ARG A 2 26.66 -23.19 -28.11
CA ARG A 2 25.83 -24.13 -27.32
C ARG A 2 25.37 -23.50 -25.99
N LEU A 3 24.83 -22.28 -26.04
CA LEU A 3 24.34 -21.56 -24.85
C LEU A 3 22.92 -20.99 -25.01
N ASP A 4 22.19 -21.34 -26.07
CA ASP A 4 20.88 -20.73 -26.33
C ASP A 4 19.73 -21.39 -25.55
N GLY A 5 19.80 -22.69 -25.28
CA GLY A 5 18.71 -23.43 -24.59
C GLY A 5 18.40 -22.90 -23.19
N TRP A 6 19.42 -22.55 -22.41
CA TRP A 6 19.25 -21.96 -21.07
C TRP A 6 18.62 -20.56 -21.12
N ARG A 7 18.97 -19.75 -22.12
CA ARG A 7 18.38 -18.42 -22.32
C ARG A 7 16.93 -18.50 -22.74
N TRP A 8 16.58 -19.46 -23.60
CA TRP A 8 15.19 -19.72 -23.99
C TRP A 8 14.35 -20.27 -22.84
N ALA A 9 14.87 -21.22 -22.07
CA ALA A 9 14.21 -21.71 -20.85
C ALA A 9 13.96 -20.58 -19.85
N GLY A 10 14.95 -19.72 -19.62
CA GLY A 10 14.80 -18.54 -18.75
C GLY A 10 13.75 -17.55 -19.27
N ARG A 11 13.70 -17.27 -20.57
CA ARG A 11 12.67 -16.41 -21.18
C ARG A 11 11.27 -16.99 -21.05
N ILE A 12 11.11 -18.29 -21.28
CA ILE A 12 9.82 -18.99 -21.13
C ILE A 12 9.36 -18.92 -19.67
N PHE A 13 10.26 -19.15 -18.71
CA PHE A 13 9.96 -19.03 -17.29
C PHE A 13 9.54 -17.61 -16.91
N LEU A 14 10.27 -16.58 -17.36
CA LEU A 14 9.93 -15.19 -17.12
C LEU A 14 8.57 -14.82 -17.75
N LEU A 15 8.29 -15.30 -18.96
CA LEU A 15 7.01 -15.08 -19.63
C LEU A 15 5.85 -15.75 -18.87
N PHE A 16 6.06 -16.96 -18.37
CA PHE A 16 5.09 -17.65 -17.53
C PHE A 16 4.82 -16.89 -16.23
N MET A 17 5.87 -16.45 -15.51
CA MET A 17 5.75 -15.64 -14.29
C MET A 17 5.02 -14.31 -14.56
N LEU A 18 5.36 -13.64 -15.67
CA LEU A 18 4.69 -12.42 -16.10
C LEU A 18 3.19 -12.67 -16.30
N LEU A 19 2.81 -13.68 -17.09
CA LEU A 19 1.42 -14.01 -17.34
C LEU A 19 0.69 -14.39 -16.05
N TYR A 20 1.31 -15.19 -15.19
CA TYR A 20 0.74 -15.60 -13.91
C TYR A 20 0.43 -14.39 -13.00
N THR A 21 1.36 -13.44 -12.90
CA THR A 21 1.16 -12.21 -12.10
C THR A 21 0.20 -11.20 -12.74
N ALA A 22 0.20 -11.10 -14.08
CA ALA A 22 -0.62 -10.16 -14.82
C ALA A 22 -2.08 -10.63 -14.94
N LEU A 23 -2.34 -11.93 -14.96
CA LEU A 23 -3.70 -12.49 -15.13
C LEU A 23 -4.73 -11.92 -14.14
N PRO A 24 -4.51 -11.90 -12.80
CA PRO A 24 -5.47 -11.31 -11.87
C PRO A 24 -5.64 -9.79 -12.07
N MET A 25 -4.58 -9.08 -12.47
CA MET A 25 -4.67 -7.64 -12.77
C MET A 25 -5.49 -7.38 -14.03
N ILE A 26 -5.28 -8.17 -15.09
CA ILE A 26 -6.06 -8.12 -16.32
C ILE A 26 -7.52 -8.45 -16.01
N TRP A 27 -7.79 -9.47 -15.19
CA TRP A 27 -9.14 -9.80 -14.77
C TRP A 27 -9.84 -8.65 -14.02
N MET A 28 -9.11 -7.96 -13.14
CA MET A 28 -9.61 -6.78 -12.44
C MET A 28 -10.00 -5.66 -13.41
N LEU A 29 -9.17 -5.40 -14.44
CA LEU A 29 -9.45 -4.40 -15.48
C LEU A 29 -10.64 -4.80 -16.37
N ILE A 30 -10.73 -6.07 -16.77
CA ILE A 30 -11.87 -6.57 -17.54
C ILE A 30 -13.16 -6.48 -16.70
N THR A 31 -13.08 -6.70 -15.40
CA THR A 31 -14.24 -6.61 -14.50
C THR A 31 -14.66 -5.17 -14.23
N SER A 32 -13.74 -4.21 -14.22
CA SER A 32 -14.08 -2.79 -13.99
C SER A 32 -14.87 -2.15 -15.14
N ILE A 33 -14.79 -2.72 -16.35
CA ILE A 33 -15.55 -2.31 -17.53
C ILE A 33 -16.84 -3.12 -17.75
N LYS A 34 -17.17 -4.05 -16.85
CA LYS A 34 -18.47 -4.77 -16.86
C LYS A 34 -19.56 -3.90 -16.23
N SER A 35 -20.81 -4.15 -16.62
CA SER A 35 -21.95 -3.63 -15.86
C SER A 35 -21.95 -4.22 -14.43
N GLY A 36 -22.56 -3.52 -13.46
CA GLY A 36 -22.58 -3.98 -12.07
C GLY A 36 -23.19 -5.37 -11.90
N PHE A 37 -24.23 -5.69 -12.70
CA PHE A 37 -24.81 -7.03 -12.77
C PHE A 37 -23.82 -8.03 -13.38
N ALA A 38 -23.21 -7.70 -14.52
CA ALA A 38 -22.28 -8.60 -15.20
C ALA A 38 -20.99 -8.89 -14.41
N ALA A 39 -20.59 -7.99 -13.51
CA ALA A 39 -19.46 -8.17 -12.61
C ALA A 39 -19.74 -9.15 -11.45
N THR A 40 -21.01 -9.38 -11.10
CA THR A 40 -21.42 -10.17 -9.91
C THR A 40 -22.24 -11.42 -10.24
N GLN A 41 -22.64 -11.60 -11.50
CA GLN A 41 -23.44 -12.74 -11.94
C GLN A 41 -22.69 -14.08 -11.89
N PHE A 42 -23.46 -15.16 -11.74
CA PHE A 42 -23.01 -16.54 -11.86
C PHE A 42 -23.78 -17.26 -12.99
N PRO A 43 -23.09 -17.95 -13.92
CA PRO A 43 -21.64 -18.14 -14.02
C PRO A 43 -20.88 -16.83 -14.33
N PRO A 44 -19.62 -16.67 -13.86
CA PRO A 44 -18.85 -15.46 -14.10
C PRO A 44 -18.56 -15.31 -15.59
N GLN A 45 -18.86 -14.13 -16.10
CA GLN A 45 -18.57 -13.79 -17.49
C GLN A 45 -17.07 -13.53 -17.66
N TRP A 46 -16.41 -14.25 -18.56
CA TRP A 46 -14.97 -14.09 -18.79
C TRP A 46 -14.64 -12.82 -19.57
N TRP A 47 -15.43 -12.52 -20.61
CA TRP A 47 -15.30 -11.32 -21.45
C TRP A 47 -16.61 -10.53 -21.46
N PRO A 48 -16.59 -9.21 -21.29
CA PRO A 48 -17.79 -8.38 -21.32
C PRO A 48 -18.44 -8.40 -22.71
N ASP A 49 -19.73 -8.74 -22.77
CA ASP A 49 -20.52 -8.66 -24.01
C ASP A 49 -20.72 -7.20 -24.42
N GLU A 50 -20.94 -6.33 -23.43
CA GLU A 50 -21.13 -4.89 -23.58
C GLU A 50 -20.19 -4.13 -22.63
N PRO A 51 -18.96 -3.81 -23.07
CA PRO A 51 -18.03 -2.97 -22.30
C PRO A 51 -18.66 -1.61 -22.01
N THR A 52 -18.64 -1.19 -20.75
CA THR A 52 -19.22 0.09 -20.32
C THR A 52 -18.32 0.83 -19.35
N LEU A 53 -18.38 2.17 -19.40
CA LEU A 53 -17.73 3.07 -18.45
C LEU A 53 -18.71 3.63 -17.41
N ALA A 54 -19.95 3.12 -17.35
CA ALA A 54 -20.97 3.59 -16.42
C ALA A 54 -20.51 3.53 -14.95
N SER A 55 -19.76 2.49 -14.57
CA SER A 55 -19.17 2.37 -13.23
C SER A 55 -18.21 3.50 -12.91
N TYR A 56 -17.36 3.90 -13.86
CA TYR A 56 -16.43 5.03 -13.70
C TYR A 56 -17.17 6.37 -13.64
N GLN A 57 -18.15 6.59 -14.52
CA GLN A 57 -18.98 7.79 -14.50
C GLN A 57 -19.69 7.93 -13.15
N LYS A 58 -20.25 6.84 -12.62
CA LYS A 58 -20.90 6.82 -11.31
C LYS A 58 -19.92 7.14 -10.17
N LEU A 59 -18.70 6.61 -10.21
CA LEU A 59 -17.68 6.86 -9.19
C LEU A 59 -17.10 8.28 -9.23
N LEU A 60 -17.04 8.90 -10.41
CA LEU A 60 -16.44 10.22 -10.61
C LEU A 60 -17.46 11.35 -10.58
N ASP A 61 -18.75 11.05 -10.61
CA ASP A 61 -19.82 12.04 -10.57
C ASP A 61 -20.07 12.52 -9.12
N PRO A 62 -19.75 13.78 -8.78
CA PRO A 62 -19.91 14.33 -7.44
C PRO A 62 -21.38 14.63 -7.10
N GLN A 63 -22.32 14.52 -8.05
CA GLN A 63 -23.74 14.77 -7.78
C GLN A 63 -24.44 13.56 -7.16
N ASN A 64 -23.88 12.35 -7.32
CA ASN A 64 -24.44 11.15 -6.73
C ASN A 64 -23.72 10.76 -5.42
N SER A 65 -24.43 10.06 -4.52
CA SER A 65 -23.90 9.69 -3.20
C SER A 65 -22.66 8.81 -3.27
N VAL A 66 -22.61 7.88 -4.25
CA VAL A 66 -21.51 6.94 -4.42
C VAL A 66 -20.22 7.65 -4.82
N GLY A 67 -20.30 8.62 -5.75
CA GLY A 67 -19.18 9.40 -6.21
C GLY A 67 -18.68 10.38 -5.16
N GLN A 68 -19.57 11.00 -4.39
CA GLN A 68 -19.18 11.84 -3.24
C GLN A 68 -18.35 11.05 -2.21
N ASP A 69 -18.83 9.87 -1.80
CA ASP A 69 -18.12 9.01 -0.86
C ASP A 69 -16.79 8.53 -1.44
N PHE A 70 -16.78 8.07 -2.69
CA PHE A 70 -15.56 7.62 -3.36
C PHE A 70 -14.51 8.72 -3.44
N LEU A 71 -14.88 9.91 -3.93
CA LEU A 71 -13.95 11.04 -4.06
C LEU A 71 -13.44 11.49 -2.69
N ARG A 72 -14.28 11.48 -1.65
CA ARG A 72 -13.86 11.77 -0.28
C ARG A 72 -12.85 10.73 0.23
N PHE A 73 -13.11 9.45 0.05
CA PHE A 73 -12.18 8.38 0.49
C PHE A 73 -10.87 8.41 -0.31
N PHE A 74 -10.95 8.69 -1.60
CA PHE A 74 -9.79 8.86 -2.47
C PHE A 74 -8.91 10.01 -1.97
N TRP A 75 -9.50 11.18 -1.73
CA TRP A 75 -8.76 12.35 -1.21
C TRP A 75 -8.21 12.12 0.20
N ASN A 76 -8.99 11.49 1.09
CA ASN A 76 -8.50 11.13 2.43
C ASN A 76 -7.27 10.23 2.34
N SER A 77 -7.32 9.22 1.48
CA SER A 77 -6.22 8.26 1.30
C SER A 77 -4.99 8.93 0.71
N LEU A 78 -5.18 9.74 -0.34
CA LEU A 78 -4.09 10.47 -1.00
C LEU A 78 -3.44 11.49 -0.07
N PHE A 79 -4.24 12.23 0.71
CA PHE A 79 -3.72 13.17 1.71
C PHE A 79 -2.92 12.45 2.78
N VAL A 80 -3.50 11.42 3.41
CA VAL A 80 -2.85 10.68 4.50
C VAL A 80 -1.58 9.99 4.00
N SER A 81 -1.59 9.32 2.85
CA SER A 81 -0.42 8.63 2.32
C SER A 81 0.70 9.60 1.96
N THR A 82 0.37 10.74 1.34
CA THR A 82 1.36 11.75 0.93
C THR A 82 2.00 12.40 2.15
N VAL A 83 1.20 12.87 3.11
CA VAL A 83 1.69 13.50 4.34
C VAL A 83 2.53 12.52 5.15
N THR A 84 2.07 11.28 5.31
CA THR A 84 2.82 10.23 6.01
C THR A 84 4.16 9.96 5.33
N THR A 85 4.19 9.86 4.00
CA THR A 85 5.42 9.59 3.25
C THR A 85 6.44 10.71 3.43
N ILE A 86 6.00 11.97 3.27
CA ILE A 86 6.87 13.14 3.43
C ILE A 86 7.46 13.18 4.85
N LEU A 87 6.61 13.06 5.87
CA LEU A 87 7.06 13.07 7.26
C LEU A 87 7.96 11.87 7.58
N SER A 88 7.68 10.70 7.01
CA SER A 88 8.51 9.51 7.20
C SER A 88 9.90 9.72 6.63
N VAL A 89 10.04 10.34 5.45
CA VAL A 89 11.34 10.64 4.85
C VAL A 89 12.09 11.68 5.69
N ILE A 90 11.42 12.75 6.11
CA ILE A 90 12.02 13.82 6.94
C ILE A 90 12.64 13.24 8.23
N VAL A 91 11.97 12.27 8.86
CA VAL A 91 12.45 11.65 10.10
C VAL A 91 13.45 10.51 9.82
N ALA A 92 13.20 9.69 8.80
CA ALA A 92 14.02 8.52 8.52
C ALA A 92 15.40 8.87 7.97
N VAL A 93 15.52 9.91 7.14
CA VAL A 93 16.81 10.34 6.55
C VAL A 93 17.85 10.68 7.63
N PRO A 94 17.61 11.58 8.60
CA PRO A 94 18.60 11.91 9.61
C PRO A 94 18.87 10.71 10.55
N ALA A 95 17.85 9.91 10.88
CA ALA A 95 18.04 8.71 11.69
C ALA A 95 18.93 7.69 10.98
N ALA A 96 18.65 7.38 9.71
CA ALA A 96 19.44 6.48 8.89
C ALA A 96 20.88 7.01 8.73
N TYR A 97 21.04 8.30 8.41
CA TYR A 97 22.36 8.92 8.31
C TYR A 97 23.16 8.79 9.61
N ALA A 98 22.52 9.00 10.77
CA ALA A 98 23.17 8.82 12.05
C ALA A 98 23.60 7.36 12.28
N PHE A 99 22.73 6.41 11.95
CA PHE A 99 23.06 4.99 12.01
C PHE A 99 24.09 4.55 10.97
N SER A 100 24.26 5.21 9.83
CA SER A 100 25.26 4.82 8.82
C SER A 100 26.62 5.47 9.04
N ARG A 101 26.65 6.75 9.47
CA ARG A 101 27.86 7.56 9.46
C ARG A 101 28.49 7.81 10.83
N PHE A 102 27.72 7.81 11.92
CA PHE A 102 28.26 8.05 13.26
C PHE A 102 28.49 6.75 14.03
N THR A 103 29.54 6.74 14.85
CA THR A 103 29.83 5.69 15.83
C THR A 103 29.46 6.21 17.22
N PHE A 104 28.44 5.63 17.84
CA PHE A 104 27.98 5.99 19.18
C PHE A 104 27.68 4.72 20.00
N PRO A 105 27.78 4.79 21.34
CA PRO A 105 27.52 3.63 22.19
C PRO A 105 26.07 3.13 22.03
N GLY A 106 25.88 1.82 21.90
CA GLY A 106 24.55 1.22 21.75
C GLY A 106 23.93 1.30 20.35
N ARG A 107 24.66 1.79 19.34
CA ARG A 107 24.20 1.92 17.93
C ARG A 107 23.47 0.70 17.38
N ASN A 108 24.08 -0.49 17.51
CA ASN A 108 23.49 -1.72 16.98
C ASN A 108 22.23 -2.12 17.75
N PHE A 109 22.26 -2.02 19.08
CA PHE A 109 21.10 -2.31 19.92
C PHE A 109 19.91 -1.40 19.59
N LEU A 110 20.12 -0.08 19.51
CA LEU A 110 19.08 0.88 19.17
C LEU A 110 18.52 0.64 17.76
N PHE A 111 19.38 0.30 16.80
CA PHE A 111 18.94 -0.04 15.45
C PHE A 111 18.05 -1.29 15.43
N PHE A 112 18.45 -2.35 16.14
CA PHE A 112 17.62 -3.56 16.27
C PHE A 112 16.33 -3.30 17.05
N ALA A 113 16.36 -2.44 18.08
CA ALA A 113 15.17 -2.08 18.84
C ALA A 113 14.11 -1.38 17.98
N VAL A 114 14.54 -0.50 17.07
CA VAL A 114 13.65 0.13 16.08
C VAL A 114 13.01 -0.92 15.16
N LEU A 115 13.79 -1.89 14.68
CA LEU A 115 13.31 -2.97 13.81
C LEU A 115 12.41 -3.98 14.51
N LEU A 116 12.59 -4.18 15.82
CA LEU A 116 11.89 -5.19 16.61
C LEU A 116 10.37 -5.04 16.48
N ARG A 117 9.85 -3.82 16.35
CA ARG A 117 8.41 -3.59 16.17
C ARG A 117 7.85 -4.20 14.87
N ASN A 118 8.66 -4.42 13.82
CA ASN A 118 8.20 -5.16 12.62
C ASN A 118 8.08 -6.68 12.83
N MET A 119 8.66 -7.23 13.89
CA MET A 119 8.55 -8.65 14.22
C MET A 119 7.24 -8.99 14.93
N PHE A 120 6.63 -7.99 15.58
CA PHE A 120 5.33 -8.14 16.23
C PHE A 120 4.19 -7.92 15.23
N PRO A 121 3.10 -8.71 15.30
CA PRO A 121 1.95 -8.50 14.44
C PRO A 121 1.27 -7.16 14.75
N ALA A 122 0.95 -6.42 13.69
CA ALA A 122 0.39 -5.06 13.78
C ALA A 122 -0.86 -4.96 14.66
N VAL A 123 -1.67 -6.02 14.68
CA VAL A 123 -2.94 -6.11 15.42
C VAL A 123 -2.77 -5.90 16.93
N ILE A 124 -1.62 -6.30 17.51
CA ILE A 124 -1.35 -6.15 18.95
C ILE A 124 -1.30 -4.67 19.35
N PHE A 125 -0.87 -3.81 18.43
CA PHE A 125 -0.73 -2.38 18.69
C PHE A 125 -2.05 -1.60 18.54
N LEU A 126 -3.12 -2.20 18.00
CA LEU A 126 -4.36 -1.46 17.72
C LEU A 126 -5.00 -0.88 18.98
N VAL A 127 -5.19 -1.70 20.02
CA VAL A 127 -5.78 -1.25 21.30
C VAL A 127 -4.94 -0.17 21.97
N PRO A 128 -3.62 -0.34 22.20
CA PRO A 128 -2.82 0.69 22.86
C PRO A 128 -2.71 1.96 22.02
N LEU A 129 -2.61 1.87 20.69
CA LEU A 129 -2.63 3.06 19.83
C LEU A 129 -3.99 3.77 19.87
N PHE A 130 -5.10 3.04 19.89
CA PHE A 130 -6.42 3.66 20.06
C PHE A 130 -6.54 4.41 21.38
N ILE A 131 -6.09 3.80 22.49
CA ILE A 131 -6.07 4.45 23.81
C ILE A 131 -5.19 5.70 23.78
N LEU A 132 -4.01 5.63 23.16
CA LEU A 132 -3.11 6.77 23.00
C LEU A 132 -3.77 7.90 22.20
N MET A 133 -4.33 7.59 21.02
CA MET A 133 -5.03 8.57 20.17
C MET A 133 -6.23 9.18 20.90
N ARG A 134 -6.94 8.41 21.73
CA ARG A 134 -8.04 8.90 22.57
C ARG A 134 -7.55 9.84 23.66
N ALA A 135 -6.45 9.50 24.33
CA ALA A 135 -5.87 10.32 25.38
C ALA A 135 -5.41 11.69 24.86
N ILE A 136 -4.88 11.74 23.63
CA ILE A 136 -4.46 13.00 22.98
C ILE A 136 -5.56 13.66 22.14
N GLY A 137 -6.80 13.16 22.18
CA GLY A 137 -7.95 13.76 21.50
C GLY A 137 -7.95 13.67 19.97
N LEU A 138 -7.15 12.79 19.38
CA LEU A 138 -7.00 12.65 17.92
C LEU A 138 -7.87 11.55 17.30
N VAL A 139 -8.75 10.91 18.07
CA VAL A 139 -9.66 9.86 17.53
C VAL A 139 -10.52 10.41 16.40
N ASN A 140 -10.68 9.61 15.34
CA ASN A 140 -11.44 9.95 14.13
C ASN A 140 -10.90 11.15 13.34
N THR A 141 -9.59 11.42 13.43
CA THR A 141 -8.92 12.46 12.63
C THR A 141 -7.91 11.85 11.66
N HIS A 142 -7.62 12.53 10.54
CA HIS A 142 -6.51 12.15 9.65
C HIS A 142 -5.16 12.14 10.37
N GLY A 143 -4.98 13.01 11.38
CA GLY A 143 -3.76 13.06 12.20
C GLY A 143 -3.49 11.74 12.94
N SER A 144 -4.53 11.06 13.44
CA SER A 144 -4.37 9.74 14.06
C SER A 144 -3.84 8.69 13.08
N LEU A 145 -4.32 8.72 11.84
CA LEU A 145 -3.86 7.81 10.78
C LEU A 145 -2.41 8.11 10.40
N VAL A 146 -2.06 9.38 10.21
CA VAL A 146 -0.69 9.80 9.88
C VAL A 146 0.30 9.36 10.97
N LEU A 147 0.01 9.65 12.24
CA LEU A 147 0.89 9.27 13.37
C LEU A 147 1.03 7.75 13.49
N THR A 148 -0.09 7.03 13.32
CA THR A 148 -0.08 5.58 13.34
C THR A 148 0.79 5.06 12.21
N TYR A 149 0.53 5.43 10.96
CA TYR A 149 1.30 4.96 9.81
C TYR A 149 2.77 5.34 9.88
N LEU A 150 3.13 6.51 10.44
CA LEU A 150 4.53 6.87 10.71
C LEU A 150 5.19 5.86 11.65
N THR A 151 4.53 5.52 12.76
CA THR A 151 5.02 4.51 13.71
C THR A 151 5.25 3.16 13.01
N PHE A 152 4.43 2.84 12.01
CA PHE A 152 4.58 1.62 11.22
C PHE A 152 5.67 1.68 10.14
N GLY A 153 5.78 2.79 9.42
CA GLY A 153 6.69 2.93 8.28
C GLY A 153 8.13 3.22 8.70
N LEU A 154 8.34 3.98 9.78
CA LEU A 154 9.65 4.52 10.15
C LEU A 154 10.74 3.45 10.29
N PRO A 155 10.52 2.31 10.97
CA PRO A 155 11.58 1.31 11.11
C PRO A 155 12.07 0.72 9.79
N LEU A 156 11.15 0.47 8.86
CA LEU A 156 11.49 -0.02 7.52
C LEU A 156 12.19 1.08 6.71
N ALA A 157 11.68 2.33 6.78
CA ALA A 157 12.27 3.46 6.07
C ALA A 157 13.70 3.76 6.54
N ILE A 158 13.94 3.76 7.85
CA ILE A 158 15.28 3.94 8.43
C ILE A 158 16.22 2.82 7.98
N TRP A 159 15.74 1.58 7.96
CA TRP A 159 16.55 0.43 7.54
C TRP A 159 16.87 0.46 6.05
N LEU A 160 15.94 0.85 5.19
CA LEU A 160 16.13 0.93 3.74
C LEU A 160 17.11 2.04 3.35
N LEU A 161 17.11 3.16 4.08
CA LEU A 161 17.97 4.31 3.82
C LEU A 161 19.37 4.20 4.44
N LYS A 162 19.56 3.29 5.40
CA LYS A 162 20.82 3.10 6.11
C LYS A 162 21.82 2.31 5.27
#